data_AF-A0A923M2Y0-F1
#
_entry.id   AF-A0A923M2Y0-F1
#
_cell.length_a   1.000
_cell.length_b   1.000
_cell.length_c   1.000
_cell.angle_alpha   90.00
_cell.angle_beta   90.00
_cell.angle_gamma   90.00
#
_symmetry.space_group_name_H-M   'P 1'
#
loop_
_entity.id
_entity.type
_entity.pdbx_description
1 polymer ?
#
loop_
_entity_poly.entity_id
_entity_poly.type
_entity_poly.pdbx_seq_one_letter_code
_entity_poly.pdbx_strand_id
1 'polypeptide(L)'
;MNDRTFVTGRGSVNMAECDQWGHMNVQFYLARATDAQAHLAARIGLAPSRLRKEALSLRPLADRTLFKRELRGGDIHMIRSGIRAVHPEGTIDIASRMTNLVTGVESAAFDTRLALVGPDDATRPLPDDVRSAALDLSGDLPEMPAPPPMAAVQPLGAPPLDRMLLTYRGSIEPWDCDTDGVAPPRAHIARFNDAITHLFRAMALDRRALLAEGTGSAALDYDIAYHRPLRAGTAVEVRSGVLAVGEKVYHIIHHVVDSKEGFIYTSILVAALFFDLQRRKSVPIPASIRTAAERLIAHA
;
A
#
# COMPACT_ATOMS: atom_id res chain seq x y z
N MET A 1 26.64 10.42 -15.44
CA MET A 1 25.33 10.77 -14.86
C MET A 1 25.31 10.22 -13.45
N ASN A 2 25.20 11.07 -12.42
CA ASN A 2 25.06 10.57 -11.06
C ASN A 2 23.76 9.77 -10.98
N ASP A 3 23.86 8.52 -10.54
CA ASP A 3 22.71 7.66 -10.30
C ASP A 3 21.86 8.29 -9.20
N ARG A 4 20.66 8.76 -9.57
CA ARG A 4 19.70 9.45 -8.68
C ARG A 4 18.93 8.46 -7.80
N THR A 5 19.17 7.16 -7.98
CA THR A 5 18.61 6.10 -7.16
C THR A 5 19.71 5.37 -6.43
N PHE A 6 19.39 4.85 -5.25
CA PHE A 6 20.36 4.12 -4.43
C PHE A 6 19.79 2.79 -4.00
N VAL A 7 20.66 1.79 -3.85
CA VAL A 7 20.28 0.56 -3.15
C VAL A 7 19.97 0.91 -1.71
N THR A 8 18.73 0.70 -1.32
CA THR A 8 18.16 1.07 -0.02
C THR A 8 17.57 -0.14 0.71
N GLY A 9 17.29 -1.23 0.01
CA GLY A 9 16.87 -2.49 0.60
C GLY A 9 17.44 -3.69 -0.14
N ARG A 10 17.74 -4.75 0.61
CA ARG A 10 18.02 -6.09 0.10
C ARG A 10 17.41 -7.08 1.07
N GLY A 11 16.82 -8.14 0.54
CA GLY A 11 16.22 -9.17 1.38
C GLY A 11 15.83 -10.40 0.60
N SER A 12 15.30 -11.37 1.32
CA SER A 12 14.64 -12.56 0.79
C SER A 12 13.17 -12.59 1.20
N VAL A 13 12.38 -13.37 0.49
CA VAL A 13 10.99 -13.67 0.88
C VAL A 13 10.97 -14.92 1.75
N ASN A 14 10.49 -14.78 2.98
CA ASN A 14 10.33 -15.93 3.88
C ASN A 14 9.06 -16.71 3.53
N MET A 15 9.06 -18.02 3.76
CA MET A 15 7.85 -18.85 3.53
C MET A 15 6.65 -18.38 4.37
N ALA A 16 6.90 -17.89 5.59
CA ALA A 16 5.86 -17.34 6.46
C ALA A 16 5.29 -15.99 5.96
N GLU A 17 5.97 -15.34 5.01
CA GLU A 17 5.53 -14.09 4.38
C GLU A 17 4.70 -14.36 3.12
N CYS A 18 4.60 -15.62 2.70
CA CYS A 18 3.80 -16.00 1.55
C CYS A 18 2.33 -16.11 1.91
N ASP A 19 1.49 -15.63 1.01
CA ASP A 19 0.08 -15.89 1.01
C ASP A 19 -0.21 -17.34 0.59
N GLN A 20 -1.48 -17.66 0.68
CA GLN A 20 -2.12 -18.91 0.25
C GLN A 20 -1.98 -19.24 -1.26
N TRP A 21 -1.48 -18.32 -2.11
CA TRP A 21 -1.08 -18.63 -3.49
C TRP A 21 0.42 -18.97 -3.62
N GLY A 22 1.18 -18.89 -2.53
CA GLY A 22 2.63 -19.05 -2.51
C GLY A 22 3.38 -17.80 -2.97
N HIS A 23 2.72 -16.65 -3.04
CA HIS A 23 3.33 -15.37 -3.39
C HIS A 23 3.56 -14.54 -2.13
N MET A 24 4.56 -13.67 -2.11
CA MET A 24 4.75 -12.72 -1.01
C MET A 24 3.46 -11.92 -0.80
N ASN A 25 2.93 -11.93 0.42
CA ASN A 25 1.73 -11.18 0.74
C ASN A 25 1.99 -9.68 0.57
N VAL A 26 1.00 -8.96 0.03
CA VAL A 26 1.08 -7.53 -0.28
C VAL A 26 1.54 -6.65 0.89
N GLN A 27 1.22 -7.02 2.14
CA GLN A 27 1.67 -6.26 3.31
C GLN A 27 3.20 -6.20 3.41
N PHE A 28 3.89 -7.26 2.99
CA PHE A 28 5.35 -7.34 3.06
C PHE A 28 6.03 -6.58 1.92
N TYR A 29 5.37 -6.38 0.78
CA TYR A 29 5.87 -5.44 -0.23
C TYR A 29 6.01 -4.03 0.36
N LEU A 30 4.96 -3.54 1.04
CA LEU A 30 4.98 -2.23 1.69
C LEU A 30 5.94 -2.19 2.87
N ALA A 31 6.03 -3.26 3.65
CA ALA A 31 7.02 -3.36 4.74
C ALA A 31 8.45 -3.14 4.23
N ARG A 32 8.83 -3.83 3.14
CA ARG A 32 10.17 -3.69 2.55
C ARG A 32 10.39 -2.31 1.94
N ALA A 33 9.35 -1.70 1.37
CA ALA A 33 9.42 -0.32 0.89
C ALA A 33 9.67 0.67 2.05
N THR A 34 8.96 0.53 3.17
CA THR A 34 9.18 1.33 4.39
C THR A 34 10.59 1.13 4.95
N ASP A 35 11.08 -0.10 5.05
CA ASP A 35 12.46 -0.40 5.48
C ASP A 35 13.49 0.32 4.60
N ALA A 36 13.29 0.27 3.28
CA ALA A 36 14.17 0.94 2.32
C ALA A 36 14.12 2.47 2.44
N GLN A 37 12.95 3.05 2.69
CA GLN A 37 12.79 4.49 2.89
C GLN A 37 13.56 4.99 4.12
N ALA A 38 13.67 4.21 5.19
CA ALA A 38 14.48 4.57 6.36
C ALA A 38 15.97 4.79 6.01
N HIS A 39 16.52 4.00 5.09
CA HIS A 39 17.89 4.19 4.59
C HIS A 39 18.03 5.43 3.71
N LEU A 40 17.02 5.77 2.91
CA LEU A 40 17.01 7.02 2.14
C LEU A 40 16.93 8.24 3.07
N ALA A 41 16.08 8.18 4.10
CA ALA A 41 15.95 9.21 5.12
C ALA A 41 17.28 9.45 5.86
N ALA A 42 17.96 8.38 6.27
CA ALA A 42 19.29 8.49 6.89
C ALA A 42 20.32 9.16 5.96
N ARG A 43 20.27 8.88 4.65
CA ARG A 43 21.17 9.49 3.65
C ARG A 43 20.98 11.01 3.53
N ILE A 44 19.78 11.53 3.74
CA ILE A 44 19.52 12.98 3.73
C ILE A 44 19.62 13.63 5.11
N GLY A 45 20.17 12.93 6.11
CA GLY A 45 20.39 13.48 7.45
C GLY A 45 19.25 13.27 8.44
N LEU A 46 18.21 12.49 8.10
CA LEU A 46 17.13 12.08 9.00
C LEU A 46 17.37 10.69 9.57
N ALA A 47 18.56 10.46 10.13
CA ALA A 47 18.88 9.20 10.78
C ALA A 47 18.01 8.99 12.04
N PRO A 48 17.73 7.74 12.46
CA PRO A 48 16.89 7.46 13.63
C PRO A 48 17.34 8.14 14.93
N SER A 49 18.64 8.36 15.11
CA SER A 49 19.19 9.09 16.27
C SER A 49 18.78 10.56 16.29
N ARG A 50 18.76 11.23 15.13
CA ARG A 50 18.33 12.62 15.00
C ARG A 50 16.83 12.74 15.22
N LEU A 51 16.05 11.90 14.53
CA LEU A 51 14.59 11.84 14.68
C LEU A 51 14.18 11.72 16.15
N ARG A 52 14.78 10.79 16.90
CA ARG A 52 14.53 10.66 18.35
C ARG A 52 14.96 11.88 19.15
N LYS A 53 16.16 12.44 18.89
CA LYS A 53 16.69 13.60 19.63
C LYS A 53 15.81 14.83 19.45
N GLU A 54 15.29 15.04 18.25
CA GLU A 54 14.48 16.20 17.88
C GLU A 54 12.97 15.95 18.07
N ALA A 55 12.58 14.78 18.55
CA ALA A 55 11.20 14.35 18.71
C ALA A 55 10.39 14.48 17.40
N LEU A 56 11.00 14.02 16.31
CA LEU A 56 10.45 14.02 14.96
C LEU A 56 10.23 12.60 14.45
N SER A 57 9.26 12.45 13.57
CA SER A 57 8.92 11.17 12.93
C SER A 57 8.67 11.36 11.44
N LEU A 58 8.84 10.29 10.67
CA LEU A 58 8.47 10.27 9.25
C LEU A 58 7.11 9.57 9.09
N ARG A 59 6.15 10.27 8.49
CA ARG A 59 4.78 9.79 8.32
C ARG A 59 4.45 9.65 6.84
N PRO A 60 3.99 8.47 6.35
CA PRO A 60 3.40 8.39 5.02
C PRO A 60 2.05 9.11 5.00
N LEU A 61 1.87 10.02 4.04
CA LEU A 61 0.61 10.69 3.76
C LEU A 61 -0.17 9.96 2.66
N ALA A 62 0.57 9.43 1.69
CA ALA A 62 0.02 8.60 0.62
C ALA A 62 1.05 7.58 0.14
N ASP A 63 0.57 6.41 -0.24
CA ASP A 63 1.34 5.35 -0.88
C ASP A 63 0.62 4.89 -2.14
N ARG A 64 1.38 4.71 -3.22
CA ARG A 64 0.93 3.96 -4.39
C ARG A 64 1.84 2.79 -4.65
N THR A 65 1.28 1.60 -4.82
CA THR A 65 2.04 0.38 -5.11
C THR A 65 1.50 -0.31 -6.36
N LEU A 66 2.34 -0.38 -7.39
CA LEU A 66 2.07 -1.11 -8.62
C LEU A 66 2.78 -2.47 -8.61
N PHE A 67 2.01 -3.54 -8.64
CA PHE A 67 2.49 -4.91 -8.70
C PHE A 67 2.69 -5.34 -10.16
N LYS A 68 3.89 -5.81 -10.48
CA LYS A 68 4.29 -6.20 -11.86
C LYS A 68 4.56 -7.68 -11.99
N ARG A 69 5.20 -8.29 -10.99
CA ARG A 69 5.50 -9.73 -10.91
C ARG A 69 5.51 -10.21 -9.46
N GLU A 70 5.01 -11.42 -9.28
CA GLU A 70 4.95 -12.07 -7.98
C GLU A 70 6.35 -12.50 -7.53
N LEU A 71 6.66 -12.29 -6.25
CA LEU A 71 7.79 -12.93 -5.57
C LEU A 71 7.30 -14.14 -4.81
N ARG A 72 8.13 -15.17 -4.69
CA ARG A 72 7.85 -16.44 -4.00
C ARG A 72 8.84 -16.68 -2.87
N GLY A 73 8.50 -17.58 -1.96
CA GLY A 73 9.41 -17.96 -0.89
C GLY A 73 10.77 -18.39 -1.41
N GLY A 74 11.83 -17.84 -0.82
CA GLY A 74 13.22 -18.03 -1.25
C GLY A 74 13.71 -17.03 -2.30
N ASP A 75 12.82 -16.28 -2.96
CA ASP A 75 13.26 -15.23 -3.89
C ASP A 75 14.05 -14.15 -3.14
N ILE A 76 15.15 -13.70 -3.75
CA ILE A 76 15.94 -12.58 -3.28
C ILE A 76 15.60 -11.32 -4.09
N HIS A 77 15.48 -10.20 -3.40
CA HIS A 77 15.09 -8.92 -4.00
C HIS A 77 16.01 -7.79 -3.56
N MET A 78 16.03 -6.74 -4.38
CA MET A 78 16.68 -5.47 -4.09
C MET A 78 15.70 -4.34 -4.33
N ILE A 79 15.73 -3.34 -3.46
CA ILE A 79 15.00 -2.09 -3.62
C ILE A 79 16.00 -0.98 -3.91
N ARG A 80 15.72 -0.22 -4.96
CA ARG A 80 16.36 1.07 -5.22
C ARG A 80 15.37 2.19 -4.99
N SER A 81 15.75 3.21 -4.24
CA SER A 81 14.91 4.38 -3.96
C SER A 81 15.62 5.67 -4.38
N GLY A 82 14.83 6.66 -4.78
CA GLY A 82 15.29 8.02 -5.05
C GLY A 82 14.25 9.05 -4.61
N ILE A 83 14.66 10.30 -4.55
CA ILE A 83 13.79 11.43 -4.23
C ILE A 83 13.27 12.01 -5.55
N ARG A 84 11.95 12.01 -5.74
CA ARG A 84 11.30 12.57 -6.91
C ARG A 84 11.11 14.08 -6.74
N ALA A 85 10.59 14.50 -5.59
CA ALA A 85 10.33 15.91 -5.32
C ALA A 85 10.49 16.22 -3.82
N VAL A 86 10.85 17.47 -3.53
CA VAL A 86 10.92 18.03 -2.18
C VAL A 86 10.03 19.26 -2.16
N HIS A 87 9.06 19.30 -1.25
CA HIS A 87 8.05 20.35 -1.22
C HIS A 87 8.29 21.33 -0.06
N PRO A 88 7.92 22.62 -0.22
CA PRO A 88 8.20 23.66 0.79
C PRO A 88 7.58 23.39 2.17
N GLU A 89 6.43 22.72 2.22
CA GLU A 89 5.69 22.42 3.44
C GLU A 89 6.28 21.27 4.27
N GLY A 90 7.39 20.67 3.82
CA GLY A 90 8.10 19.62 4.55
C GLY A 90 7.76 18.19 4.12
N THR A 91 7.19 18.03 2.92
CA THR A 91 6.93 16.71 2.34
C THR A 91 7.95 16.33 1.28
N ILE A 92 8.20 15.03 1.13
CA ILE A 92 9.12 14.45 0.15
C ILE A 92 8.37 13.36 -0.62
N ASP A 93 8.41 13.43 -1.94
CA ASP A 93 7.93 12.34 -2.80
C ASP A 93 9.10 11.41 -3.12
N ILE A 94 8.96 10.13 -2.80
CA ILE A 94 9.95 9.08 -3.00
C ILE A 94 9.44 8.11 -4.05
N ALA A 95 10.32 7.68 -4.96
CA ALA A 95 10.04 6.58 -5.88
C ALA A 95 10.98 5.41 -5.58
N SER A 96 10.43 4.21 -5.45
CA SER A 96 11.18 2.98 -5.19
C SER A 96 10.85 1.87 -6.19
N ARG A 97 11.84 1.07 -6.57
CA ARG A 97 11.68 -0.08 -7.47
C ARG A 97 12.25 -1.33 -6.83
N MET A 98 11.44 -2.38 -6.76
CA MET A 98 11.82 -3.69 -6.24
C MET A 98 12.06 -4.65 -7.38
N THR A 99 13.26 -5.21 -7.45
CA THR A 99 13.70 -6.14 -8.50
C THR A 99 14.03 -7.49 -7.88
N ASN A 100 13.52 -8.56 -8.48
CA ASN A 100 13.98 -9.92 -8.17
C ASN A 100 15.42 -10.08 -8.70
N LEU A 101 16.36 -10.37 -7.80
CA LEU A 101 17.80 -10.40 -8.15
C LEU A 101 18.21 -11.63 -8.95
N VAL A 102 17.43 -12.71 -8.92
CA VAL A 102 17.71 -13.92 -9.72
C VAL A 102 17.32 -13.70 -11.17
N THR A 103 16.13 -13.13 -11.39
CA THR A 103 15.56 -12.95 -12.74
C THR A 103 15.90 -11.61 -13.37
N GLY A 104 16.30 -10.62 -12.57
CA GLY A 104 16.51 -9.23 -13.00
C GLY A 104 15.22 -8.47 -13.32
N VAL A 105 14.05 -9.07 -13.08
CA VAL A 105 12.75 -8.47 -13.42
C VAL A 105 12.21 -7.62 -12.26
N GLU A 106 11.64 -6.47 -12.57
CA GLU A 106 10.96 -5.63 -11.59
C GLU A 106 9.64 -6.29 -11.13
N SER A 107 9.54 -6.49 -9.82
CA SER A 107 8.39 -7.12 -9.17
C SER A 107 7.36 -6.10 -8.74
N ALA A 108 7.79 -4.94 -8.23
CA ALA A 108 6.89 -3.87 -7.80
C ALA A 108 7.54 -2.49 -7.90
N ALA A 109 6.70 -1.48 -8.07
CA ALA A 109 7.06 -0.08 -8.03
C ALA A 109 6.23 0.63 -6.94
N PHE A 110 6.86 1.54 -6.22
CA PHE A 110 6.25 2.31 -5.14
C PHE A 110 6.48 3.79 -5.38
N ASP A 111 5.47 4.61 -5.16
CA ASP A 111 5.59 6.05 -5.00
C ASP A 111 4.98 6.41 -3.63
N THR A 112 5.72 7.12 -2.79
CA THR A 112 5.33 7.45 -1.41
C THR A 112 5.51 8.93 -1.16
N ARG A 113 4.50 9.59 -0.60
CA ARG A 113 4.62 10.94 -0.05
C ARG A 113 4.86 10.85 1.45
N LEU A 114 6.05 11.23 1.90
CA LEU A 114 6.42 11.29 3.31
C LEU A 114 6.36 12.73 3.84
N ALA A 115 5.90 12.89 5.06
CA ALA A 115 5.99 14.13 5.82
C ALA A 115 6.91 13.94 7.03
N LEU A 116 7.68 14.96 7.34
CA LEU A 116 8.30 15.09 8.66
C LEU A 116 7.26 15.65 9.63
N VAL A 117 7.02 14.98 10.75
CA VAL A 117 6.01 15.40 11.74
C VAL A 117 6.63 15.54 13.13
N GLY A 118 6.03 16.41 13.95
CA GLY A 118 6.35 16.52 15.38
C GLY A 118 5.49 15.61 16.26
N PRO A 119 5.61 15.71 17.60
CA PRO A 119 4.88 14.87 18.56
C PRO A 119 3.36 15.07 18.56
N ASP A 120 2.91 16.21 18.04
CA ASP A 120 1.51 16.59 17.84
C ASP A 120 0.96 16.12 16.49
N ASP A 121 1.72 15.29 15.75
CA ASP A 121 1.43 14.83 14.39
C ASP A 121 1.34 15.94 13.33
N ALA A 122 1.67 17.18 13.69
CA ALA A 122 1.68 18.28 12.74
C ALA A 122 2.92 18.20 11.85
N THR A 123 2.72 18.42 10.54
CA THR A 123 3.83 18.50 9.58
C THR A 123 4.78 19.63 9.96
N ARG A 124 6.07 19.34 9.89
CA ARG A 124 7.18 20.27 10.12
C ARG A 124 7.93 20.50 8.81
N PRO A 125 8.44 21.71 8.58
CA PRO A 125 9.39 21.93 7.48
C PRO A 125 10.63 21.03 7.69
N LEU A 126 11.22 20.60 6.58
CA LEU A 126 12.51 19.91 6.64
C LEU A 126 13.58 20.88 7.16
N PRO A 127 14.47 20.45 8.08
CA PRO A 127 15.65 21.23 8.44
C PRO A 127 16.47 21.63 7.21
N ASP A 128 17.09 22.81 7.20
CA ASP A 128 17.76 23.35 6.00
C ASP A 128 18.83 22.42 5.42
N ASP A 129 19.60 21.77 6.29
CA ASP A 129 20.62 20.79 5.89
C ASP A 129 20.01 19.55 5.22
N VAL A 130 18.90 19.06 5.76
CA VAL A 130 18.13 17.94 5.20
C VAL A 130 17.49 18.33 3.88
N ARG A 131 16.88 19.51 3.82
CA ARG A 131 16.24 20.04 2.61
C ARG A 131 17.25 20.21 1.49
N SER A 132 18.42 20.77 1.78
CA SER A 132 19.51 20.91 0.80
C SER A 132 19.95 19.55 0.28
N ALA A 133 20.24 18.59 1.18
CA ALA A 133 20.65 17.25 0.78
C ALA A 133 19.56 16.54 -0.05
N ALA A 134 18.29 16.70 0.31
CA ALA A 134 17.18 16.11 -0.43
C ALA A 134 17.03 16.70 -1.84
N LEU A 135 17.16 18.03 -1.97
CA LEU A 135 17.14 18.73 -3.26
C LEU A 135 18.32 18.32 -4.14
N ASP A 136 19.52 18.24 -3.57
CA ASP A 136 20.74 17.83 -4.28
C ASP A 136 20.62 16.42 -4.84
N LEU A 137 19.87 15.54 -4.16
CA LEU A 137 19.61 14.16 -4.59
C LEU A 137 18.35 14.02 -5.47
N SER A 138 17.44 14.99 -5.45
CA SER A 138 16.20 14.94 -6.22
C SER A 138 16.43 14.94 -7.74
N GLY A 139 15.46 14.44 -8.50
CA GLY A 139 15.47 14.53 -9.95
C GLY A 139 14.44 13.63 -10.62
N ASP A 140 14.57 13.54 -11.95
CA ASP A 140 13.69 12.70 -12.76
C ASP A 140 13.91 11.22 -12.44
N LEU A 141 12.84 10.58 -11.97
CA LEU A 141 12.81 9.15 -11.69
C LEU A 141 11.75 8.50 -12.58
N PRO A 142 11.91 7.20 -12.96
CA PRO A 142 10.95 6.51 -13.80
C PRO A 142 9.52 6.72 -13.29
N GLU A 143 8.60 7.11 -14.16
CA GLU A 143 7.19 7.26 -13.77
C GLU A 143 6.56 5.89 -13.50
N MET A 144 5.60 5.86 -12.58
CA MET A 144 4.65 4.77 -12.53
C MET A 144 3.54 5.08 -13.53
N PRO A 145 3.23 4.18 -14.48
CA PRO A 145 2.12 4.40 -15.41
C PRO A 145 0.86 4.73 -14.60
N ALA A 146 0.03 5.66 -15.06
CA ALA A 146 -1.20 6.02 -14.34
C ALA A 146 -2.03 4.75 -14.06
N PRO A 147 -2.67 4.65 -12.89
CA PRO A 147 -3.50 3.50 -12.62
C PRO A 147 -4.65 3.43 -13.65
N PRO A 148 -5.21 2.24 -13.95
CA PRO A 148 -6.56 2.14 -14.51
C PRO A 148 -7.50 3.00 -13.65
N PRO A 149 -8.60 3.59 -14.16
CA PRO A 149 -9.24 4.85 -13.69
C PRO A 149 -9.55 5.00 -12.18
N MET A 150 -8.56 4.90 -11.30
CA MET A 150 -8.69 4.77 -9.84
C MET A 150 -9.19 6.08 -9.24
N ALA A 151 -8.56 7.20 -9.61
CA ALA A 151 -9.00 8.53 -9.20
C ALA A 151 -10.39 8.89 -9.75
N ALA A 152 -10.77 8.35 -10.91
CA ALA A 152 -12.07 8.62 -11.53
C ALA A 152 -13.20 7.75 -10.97
N VAL A 153 -12.89 6.65 -10.26
CA VAL A 153 -13.90 5.78 -9.64
C VAL A 153 -14.13 6.08 -8.16
N GLN A 154 -13.30 6.92 -7.53
CA GLN A 154 -13.62 7.44 -6.20
C GLN A 154 -14.73 8.49 -6.31
N PRO A 155 -15.79 8.40 -5.48
CA PRO A 155 -16.80 9.44 -5.44
C PRO A 155 -16.25 10.71 -4.83
N LEU A 156 -16.89 11.81 -5.20
CA LEU A 156 -16.71 13.09 -4.54
C LEU A 156 -17.41 13.07 -3.17
N GLY A 157 -16.68 13.49 -2.13
CA GLY A 157 -17.22 13.67 -0.79
C GLY A 157 -16.89 12.55 0.19
N ALA A 158 -17.53 12.58 1.36
CA ALA A 158 -17.33 11.57 2.39
C ALA A 158 -17.94 10.22 1.96
N PRO A 159 -17.26 9.09 2.23
CA PRO A 159 -17.79 7.78 1.87
C PRO A 159 -19.01 7.41 2.72
N PRO A 160 -20.01 6.71 2.16
CA PRO A 160 -21.20 6.27 2.89
C PRO A 160 -20.90 5.00 3.73
N LEU A 161 -20.13 5.17 4.81
CA LEU A 161 -19.60 4.07 5.63
C LEU A 161 -20.67 3.12 6.19
N ASP A 162 -21.87 3.64 6.45
CA ASP A 162 -23.04 2.90 6.95
C ASP A 162 -23.64 1.93 5.92
N ARG A 163 -23.53 2.28 4.63
CA ARG A 163 -23.97 1.43 3.49
C ARG A 163 -22.90 0.44 3.05
N MET A 164 -21.66 0.62 3.50
CA MET A 164 -20.55 -0.26 3.17
C MET A 164 -20.52 -1.51 4.06
N LEU A 165 -20.04 -2.62 3.48
CA LEU A 165 -19.97 -3.90 4.17
C LEU A 165 -18.93 -3.83 5.29
N LEU A 166 -19.34 -4.20 6.51
CA LEU A 166 -18.40 -4.45 7.60
C LEU A 166 -17.64 -5.76 7.34
N THR A 167 -16.34 -5.66 7.15
CA THR A 167 -15.49 -6.80 6.76
C THR A 167 -14.43 -7.17 7.78
N TYR A 168 -14.15 -6.30 8.75
CA TYR A 168 -13.26 -6.58 9.86
C TYR A 168 -13.66 -5.78 11.11
N ARG A 169 -13.42 -6.36 12.29
CA ARG A 169 -13.43 -5.69 13.59
C ARG A 169 -12.26 -6.18 14.41
N GLY A 170 -11.55 -5.26 15.06
CA GLY A 170 -10.50 -5.62 15.99
C GLY A 170 -9.80 -4.40 16.55
N SER A 171 -8.59 -4.60 17.06
CA SER A 171 -7.76 -3.55 17.64
C SER A 171 -6.42 -3.42 16.92
N ILE A 172 -5.75 -2.32 17.17
CA ILE A 172 -4.33 -2.11 16.81
C ILE A 172 -3.51 -2.30 18.06
N GLU A 173 -2.60 -3.25 18.02
CA GLU A 173 -1.84 -3.66 19.19
C GLU A 173 -0.45 -3.01 19.20
N PRO A 174 0.22 -2.89 20.36
CA PRO A 174 1.56 -2.30 20.44
C PRO A 174 2.58 -2.96 19.51
N TRP A 175 2.48 -4.27 19.26
CA TRP A 175 3.38 -4.99 18.34
C TRP A 175 3.07 -4.76 16.85
N ASP A 176 1.95 -4.12 16.53
CA ASP A 176 1.63 -3.66 15.18
C ASP A 176 2.23 -2.28 14.90
N CYS A 177 2.72 -1.57 15.92
CA CYS A 177 3.18 -0.19 15.82
C CYS A 177 4.71 -0.06 15.77
N ASP A 178 5.15 1.09 15.28
CA ASP A 178 6.53 1.56 15.37
C ASP A 178 6.87 2.10 16.76
N THR A 179 8.08 2.66 16.90
CA THR A 179 8.57 3.22 18.17
C THR A 179 7.78 4.42 18.67
N ASP A 180 6.98 5.06 17.81
CA ASP A 180 6.15 6.23 18.14
C ASP A 180 4.70 5.81 18.49
N GLY A 181 4.47 4.49 18.61
CA GLY A 181 3.17 3.91 18.90
C GLY A 181 2.19 4.04 17.74
N VAL A 182 2.69 4.22 16.52
CA VAL A 182 1.91 4.40 15.29
C VAL A 182 2.00 3.17 14.41
N ALA A 183 0.89 2.75 13.82
CA ALA A 183 0.84 1.68 12.85
C ALA A 183 1.49 2.10 11.51
N PRO A 184 2.58 1.44 11.06
CA PRO A 184 3.20 1.68 9.76
C PRO A 184 2.35 1.08 8.63
N PRO A 185 2.60 1.40 7.34
CA PRO A 185 1.83 0.91 6.19
C PRO A 185 1.49 -0.59 6.23
N ARG A 186 2.44 -1.45 6.62
CA ARG A 186 2.25 -2.90 6.75
C ARG A 186 1.05 -3.26 7.63
N ALA A 187 0.88 -2.58 8.77
CA ALA A 187 -0.19 -2.89 9.72
C ALA A 187 -1.58 -2.55 9.17
N HIS A 188 -1.71 -1.45 8.43
CA HIS A 188 -2.95 -1.11 7.71
C HIS A 188 -3.30 -2.18 6.68
N ILE A 189 -2.31 -2.63 5.90
CA ILE A 189 -2.52 -3.67 4.88
C ILE A 189 -2.79 -5.04 5.52
N ALA A 190 -2.26 -5.32 6.71
CA ALA A 190 -2.61 -6.54 7.44
C ALA A 190 -4.11 -6.59 7.77
N ARG A 191 -4.69 -5.48 8.26
CA ARG A 191 -6.14 -5.38 8.52
C ARG A 191 -6.96 -5.46 7.24
N PHE A 192 -6.49 -4.84 6.15
CA PHE A 192 -7.07 -5.02 4.83
C PHE A 192 -7.07 -6.50 4.39
N ASN A 193 -5.96 -7.22 4.62
CA ASN A 193 -5.82 -8.62 4.23
C ASN A 193 -6.79 -9.53 4.98
N ASP A 194 -7.12 -9.21 6.23
CA ASP A 194 -8.18 -9.90 6.97
C ASP A 194 -9.56 -9.51 6.42
N ALA A 195 -9.78 -8.24 6.12
CA ALA A 195 -11.05 -7.72 5.60
C ALA A 195 -11.41 -8.25 4.19
N ILE A 196 -10.43 -8.36 3.28
CA ILE A 196 -10.66 -8.68 1.87
C ILE A 196 -11.29 -10.06 1.68
N THR A 197 -10.98 -11.03 2.54
CA THR A 197 -11.57 -12.36 2.46
C THR A 197 -13.09 -12.33 2.71
N HIS A 198 -13.57 -11.42 3.55
CA HIS A 198 -15.01 -11.23 3.78
C HIS A 198 -15.69 -10.55 2.59
N LEU A 199 -15.04 -9.55 1.99
CA LEU A 199 -15.55 -8.93 0.76
C LEU A 199 -15.61 -9.94 -0.40
N PHE A 200 -14.56 -10.75 -0.58
CA PHE A 200 -14.54 -11.80 -1.60
C PHE A 200 -15.67 -12.80 -1.43
N ARG A 201 -15.98 -13.21 -0.19
CA ARG A 201 -17.14 -14.05 0.08
C ARG A 201 -18.46 -13.37 -0.34
N ALA A 202 -18.62 -12.08 -0.06
CA ALA A 202 -19.81 -11.31 -0.46
C ALA A 202 -19.90 -11.14 -2.00
N MET A 203 -18.77 -11.05 -2.69
CA MET A 203 -18.66 -11.05 -4.16
C MET A 203 -18.82 -12.45 -4.79
N ALA A 204 -19.17 -13.48 -4.01
CA ALA A 204 -19.21 -14.87 -4.46
C ALA A 204 -17.90 -15.36 -5.12
N LEU A 205 -16.77 -14.78 -4.72
CA LEU A 205 -15.44 -15.19 -5.16
C LEU A 205 -15.00 -16.40 -4.31
N ASP A 206 -15.25 -17.60 -4.83
CA ASP A 206 -14.72 -18.84 -4.25
C ASP A 206 -13.33 -19.14 -4.83
N ARG A 207 -12.31 -18.94 -3.99
CA ARG A 207 -10.91 -19.23 -4.32
C ARG A 207 -10.69 -20.68 -4.77
N ARG A 208 -11.33 -21.66 -4.13
CA ARG A 208 -11.11 -23.08 -4.43
C ARG A 208 -11.70 -23.43 -5.79
N ALA A 209 -12.87 -22.87 -6.10
CA ALA A 209 -13.48 -23.02 -7.42
C ALA A 209 -12.60 -22.38 -8.51
N LEU A 210 -12.15 -21.15 -8.31
CA LEU A 210 -11.26 -20.46 -9.26
C LEU A 210 -9.96 -21.23 -9.51
N LEU A 211 -9.32 -21.72 -8.44
CA LEU A 211 -8.08 -22.49 -8.57
C LEU A 211 -8.31 -23.81 -9.32
N ALA A 212 -9.44 -24.50 -9.07
CA ALA A 212 -9.81 -25.72 -9.79
C ALA A 212 -10.08 -25.46 -11.29
N GLU A 213 -10.58 -24.28 -11.63
CA GLU A 213 -10.78 -23.80 -13.01
C GLU A 213 -9.50 -23.21 -13.64
N GLY A 214 -8.36 -23.25 -12.92
CA GLY A 214 -7.11 -22.70 -13.41
C GLY A 214 -7.07 -21.17 -13.49
N THR A 215 -7.91 -20.48 -12.71
CA THR A 215 -8.01 -19.02 -12.66
C THR A 215 -7.45 -18.48 -11.35
N GLY A 216 -6.58 -17.48 -11.45
CA GLY A 216 -6.04 -16.70 -10.32
C GLY A 216 -6.68 -15.33 -10.22
N SER A 217 -6.53 -14.70 -9.06
CA SER A 217 -6.83 -13.28 -8.83
C SER A 217 -5.61 -12.59 -8.22
N ALA A 218 -5.32 -11.39 -8.68
CA ALA A 218 -4.21 -10.58 -8.19
C ALA A 218 -4.58 -9.10 -8.10
N ALA A 219 -3.99 -8.44 -7.11
CA ALA A 219 -3.93 -6.99 -7.05
C ALA A 219 -2.96 -6.47 -8.12
N LEU A 220 -3.37 -5.42 -8.82
CA LEU A 220 -2.52 -4.71 -9.78
C LEU A 220 -1.93 -3.46 -9.15
N ASP A 221 -2.77 -2.68 -8.48
CA ASP A 221 -2.42 -1.33 -8.04
C ASP A 221 -3.15 -1.00 -6.75
N TYR A 222 -2.41 -0.49 -5.79
CA TYR A 222 -2.93 0.05 -4.52
C TYR A 222 -2.69 1.55 -4.51
N ASP A 223 -3.72 2.31 -4.16
CA ASP A 223 -3.65 3.74 -3.88
C ASP A 223 -4.18 3.96 -2.46
N ILE A 224 -3.31 4.48 -1.59
CA ILE A 224 -3.51 4.50 -0.15
C ILE A 224 -3.39 5.94 0.32
N ALA A 225 -4.41 6.42 1.01
CA ALA A 225 -4.41 7.72 1.69
C ALA A 225 -4.45 7.52 3.20
N TYR A 226 -3.50 8.13 3.90
CA TYR A 226 -3.42 8.13 5.37
C TYR A 226 -3.97 9.45 5.89
N HIS A 227 -5.18 9.41 6.46
CA HIS A 227 -5.88 10.60 6.92
C HIS A 227 -5.46 10.98 8.35
N ARG A 228 -5.19 9.97 9.18
CA ARG A 228 -4.92 10.14 10.60
C ARG A 228 -3.93 9.11 11.14
N PRO A 229 -3.22 9.44 12.24
CA PRO A 229 -2.46 8.47 12.99
C PRO A 229 -3.32 7.32 13.49
N LEU A 230 -2.97 6.09 13.11
CA LEU A 230 -3.53 4.90 13.73
C LEU A 230 -2.60 4.44 14.84
N ARG A 231 -3.08 4.43 16.09
CA ARG A 231 -2.24 4.22 17.29
C ARG A 231 -2.55 2.91 18.00
N ALA A 232 -1.60 2.45 18.81
CA ALA A 232 -1.81 1.30 19.68
C ALA A 232 -2.99 1.52 20.63
N GLY A 233 -3.79 0.49 20.84
CA GLY A 233 -5.01 0.50 21.64
C GLY A 233 -6.27 0.97 20.90
N THR A 234 -6.16 1.43 19.64
CA THR A 234 -7.32 1.86 18.86
C THR A 234 -8.17 0.65 18.45
N ALA A 235 -9.47 0.68 18.75
CA ALA A 235 -10.45 -0.24 18.20
C ALA A 235 -10.90 0.22 16.80
N VAL A 236 -10.71 -0.62 15.79
CA VAL A 236 -11.03 -0.31 14.39
C VAL A 236 -12.01 -1.28 13.76
N GLU A 237 -12.79 -0.76 12.82
CA GLU A 237 -13.52 -1.55 11.85
C GLU A 237 -12.91 -1.34 10.46
N VAL A 238 -13.11 -2.29 9.55
CA VAL A 238 -12.90 -2.04 8.11
C VAL A 238 -14.24 -2.08 7.41
N ARG A 239 -14.54 -0.99 6.69
CA ARG A 239 -15.70 -0.85 5.82
C ARG A 239 -15.26 -1.00 4.37
N SER A 240 -15.81 -1.98 3.68
CA SER A 240 -15.41 -2.34 2.32
C SER A 240 -16.56 -2.21 1.34
N GLY A 241 -16.22 -1.95 0.09
CA GLY A 241 -17.19 -1.94 -1.00
C GLY A 241 -16.54 -2.03 -2.37
N VAL A 242 -17.37 -2.20 -3.38
CA VAL A 242 -16.96 -2.19 -4.78
C VAL A 242 -17.14 -0.76 -5.31
N LEU A 243 -16.16 -0.23 -6.03
CA LEU A 243 -16.28 1.07 -6.70
C LEU A 243 -16.77 0.91 -8.12
N ALA A 244 -16.21 -0.04 -8.86
CA ALA A 244 -16.52 -0.26 -10.26
C ALA A 244 -16.18 -1.69 -10.69
N VAL A 245 -16.93 -2.22 -11.65
CA VAL A 245 -16.71 -3.54 -12.25
C VAL A 245 -16.61 -3.39 -13.77
N GLY A 246 -15.40 -3.42 -14.31
CA GLY A 246 -15.14 -3.37 -15.76
C GLY A 246 -15.20 -4.76 -16.40
N GLU A 247 -14.71 -4.94 -17.63
CA GLU A 247 -14.68 -6.25 -18.30
C GLU A 247 -13.73 -7.23 -17.59
N LYS A 248 -12.49 -6.78 -17.33
CA LYS A 248 -11.40 -7.60 -16.75
C LYS A 248 -10.88 -7.10 -15.41
N VAL A 249 -11.05 -5.81 -15.14
CA VAL A 249 -10.56 -5.14 -13.93
C VAL A 249 -11.76 -4.69 -13.11
N TYR A 250 -11.70 -4.90 -11.81
CA TYR A 250 -12.63 -4.34 -10.84
C TYR A 250 -11.87 -3.53 -9.80
N HIS A 251 -12.57 -2.57 -9.21
CA HIS A 251 -12.03 -1.66 -8.21
C HIS A 251 -12.80 -1.84 -6.91
N ILE A 252 -12.07 -1.98 -5.81
CA ILE A 252 -12.63 -2.07 -4.46
C ILE A 252 -11.99 -1.02 -3.58
N ILE A 253 -12.69 -0.64 -2.52
CA ILE A 253 -12.17 0.29 -1.53
C ILE A 253 -12.36 -0.28 -0.13
N HIS A 254 -11.39 0.00 0.73
CA HIS A 254 -11.44 -0.29 2.16
C HIS A 254 -11.17 0.99 2.94
N HIS A 255 -12.03 1.30 3.89
CA HIS A 255 -11.78 2.34 4.89
C HIS A 255 -11.51 1.67 6.23
N VAL A 256 -10.34 1.95 6.81
CA VAL A 256 -10.05 1.65 8.21
C VAL A 256 -10.66 2.78 9.03
N VAL A 257 -11.62 2.46 9.88
CA VAL A 257 -12.43 3.45 10.61
C VAL A 257 -12.35 3.23 12.10
N ASP A 258 -12.44 4.31 12.86
CA ASP A 258 -12.62 4.24 14.29
C ASP A 258 -13.96 3.59 14.64
N SER A 259 -13.94 2.58 15.51
CA SER A 259 -15.15 1.81 15.83
C SER A 259 -16.19 2.60 16.63
N LYS A 260 -15.78 3.69 17.28
CA LYS A 260 -16.63 4.50 18.15
C LYS A 260 -17.03 5.81 17.49
N GLU A 261 -16.04 6.56 17.01
CA GLU A 261 -16.23 7.93 16.53
C GLU A 261 -16.46 7.98 15.01
N GLY A 262 -16.20 6.88 14.29
CA GLY A 262 -16.48 6.74 12.86
C GLY A 262 -15.58 7.55 11.93
N PHE A 263 -14.52 8.19 12.43
CA PHE A 263 -13.55 8.86 11.56
C PHE A 263 -12.65 7.85 10.84
N ILE A 264 -12.20 8.22 9.65
CA ILE A 264 -11.38 7.37 8.79
C ILE A 264 -9.91 7.58 9.14
N TYR A 265 -9.19 6.49 9.39
CA TYR A 265 -7.74 6.47 9.52
C TYR A 265 -7.06 6.36 8.16
N THR A 266 -7.54 5.42 7.34
CA THR A 266 -6.89 5.06 6.08
C THR A 266 -7.93 4.67 5.04
N SER A 267 -7.76 5.14 3.80
CA SER A 267 -8.48 4.66 2.62
C SER A 267 -7.53 3.87 1.73
N ILE A 268 -7.91 2.66 1.35
CA ILE A 268 -7.12 1.78 0.48
C ILE A 268 -7.98 1.43 -0.72
N LEU A 269 -7.64 2.01 -1.87
CA LEU A 269 -8.24 1.69 -3.16
C LEU A 269 -7.38 0.64 -3.87
N VAL A 270 -8.03 -0.40 -4.39
CA VAL A 270 -7.36 -1.51 -5.07
C VAL A 270 -7.97 -1.73 -6.44
N ALA A 271 -7.13 -1.77 -7.46
CA ALA A 271 -7.45 -2.35 -8.76
C ALA A 271 -7.01 -3.83 -8.79
N ALA A 272 -7.92 -4.73 -9.17
CA ALA A 272 -7.64 -6.16 -9.22
C ALA A 272 -8.22 -6.79 -10.50
N LEU A 273 -7.64 -7.92 -10.92
CA LEU A 273 -8.08 -8.68 -12.08
C LEU A 273 -8.05 -10.19 -11.85
N PHE A 274 -8.63 -10.92 -12.80
CA PHE A 274 -8.51 -12.36 -12.93
C PHE A 274 -7.59 -12.72 -14.09
N PHE A 275 -6.86 -13.82 -13.96
CA PHE A 275 -5.97 -14.31 -15.00
C PHE A 275 -5.94 -15.84 -15.07
N ASP A 276 -5.70 -16.35 -16.27
CA ASP A 276 -5.47 -17.77 -16.52
C ASP A 276 -4.06 -18.15 -16.01
N LEU A 277 -4.00 -19.10 -15.08
CA LEU A 277 -2.76 -19.54 -14.42
C LEU A 277 -1.78 -20.21 -15.37
N GLN A 278 -2.26 -20.84 -16.46
CA GLN A 278 -1.41 -21.49 -17.46
C GLN A 278 -0.94 -20.49 -18.51
N ARG A 279 -1.86 -19.73 -19.10
CA ARG A 279 -1.56 -18.78 -20.19
C ARG A 279 -0.92 -17.49 -19.68
N ARG A 280 -1.02 -17.20 -18.38
CA ARG A 280 -0.57 -15.97 -17.72
C ARG A 280 -1.13 -14.71 -18.40
N LYS A 281 -2.41 -14.75 -18.75
CA LYS A 281 -3.13 -13.64 -19.40
C LYS A 281 -4.39 -13.28 -18.62
N SER A 282 -4.72 -11.99 -18.60
CA SER A 282 -5.96 -11.53 -17.97
C SER A 282 -7.19 -12.08 -18.69
N VAL A 283 -8.17 -12.50 -17.91
CA VAL A 283 -9.45 -13.04 -18.37
C VAL A 283 -10.60 -12.13 -17.94
N PRO A 284 -11.77 -12.18 -18.62
CA PRO A 284 -12.96 -11.49 -18.15
C PRO A 284 -13.33 -11.90 -16.73
N ILE A 285 -13.91 -10.97 -15.97
CA ILE A 285 -14.45 -11.27 -14.64
C ILE A 285 -15.57 -12.32 -14.78
N PRO A 286 -15.51 -13.45 -14.05
CA PRO A 286 -16.54 -14.48 -14.10
C PRO A 286 -17.94 -13.90 -13.82
N ALA A 287 -18.95 -14.33 -14.58
CA ALA A 287 -20.27 -13.72 -14.58
C ALA A 287 -20.94 -13.72 -13.19
N SER A 288 -20.82 -14.82 -12.43
CA SER A 288 -21.35 -14.93 -11.07
C SER A 288 -20.73 -13.90 -10.12
N ILE A 289 -19.40 -13.73 -10.20
CA ILE A 289 -18.64 -12.76 -9.40
C ILE A 289 -19.01 -11.34 -9.81
N ARG A 290 -19.10 -11.06 -11.12
CA ARG A 290 -19.54 -9.75 -11.64
C ARG A 290 -20.89 -9.35 -11.05
N THR A 291 -21.91 -10.21 -11.19
CA THR A 291 -23.25 -9.92 -10.70
C THR A 291 -23.29 -9.70 -9.19
N ALA A 292 -22.52 -10.45 -8.41
CA ALA A 292 -22.42 -10.25 -6.97
C ALA A 292 -21.70 -8.94 -6.61
N ALA A 293 -20.60 -8.62 -7.30
CA ALA A 293 -19.84 -7.39 -7.11
C ALA A 293 -20.64 -6.13 -7.47
N GLU A 294 -21.44 -6.18 -8.54
CA GLU A 294 -22.30 -5.05 -8.96
C GLU A 294 -23.35 -4.70 -7.90
N ARG A 295 -23.82 -5.67 -7.10
CA ARG A 295 -24.74 -5.42 -5.97
C ARG A 295 -24.06 -4.75 -4.77
N LEU A 296 -22.73 -4.78 -4.72
CA LEU A 296 -21.91 -4.25 -3.63
C LEU A 296 -21.29 -2.89 -4.00
N ILE A 297 -21.74 -2.26 -5.08
CA ILE A 297 -21.26 -0.95 -5.49
C ILE A 297 -21.62 0.07 -4.39
N ALA A 298 -20.58 0.61 -3.74
CA ALA A 298 -20.71 1.40 -2.52
C ALA A 298 -21.36 2.79 -2.72
N HIS A 299 -21.60 3.17 -3.97
CA HIS A 299 -22.07 4.52 -4.36
C HIS A 299 -23.38 4.51 -5.14
N ALA A 300 -23.99 3.33 -5.29
CA ALA A 300 -25.38 3.19 -5.71
C ALA A 300 -26.28 3.34 -4.48
#